data_AF-A0A8S2D3T8-F1
#
_entry.id   AF-A0A8S2D3T8-F1
#
_cell.length_a   1.000
_cell.length_b   1.000
_cell.length_c   1.000
_cell.angle_alpha   90.00
_cell.angle_beta   90.00
_cell.angle_gamma   90.00
#
_symmetry.space_group_name_H-M   'P 1'
#
loop_
_entity.id
_entity.type
_entity.pdbx_description
1 polymer ?
#
loop_
_entity_poly.entity_id
_entity_poly.type
_entity_poly.pdbx_seq_one_letter_code
_entity_poly.pdbx_strand_id
1 'polypeptide(L)'
;MTDDNEGFDLVNDRGFERELDQLKVTRVEKQNNCEWIRYLKDYRKHLDKSYSNNICQYCGGNFLALIAPHKHIKDDCLKVPVTCPLHDEYGCSDHIVREDFEKHLLTEQQQAALVSSIEEMEKFTEKLTILDQGIKTLMSNTARIASEIQRNEHIIQSVFSAIQPLKLSIDEKDSFLARVSQNQQIIQEELTKTKEDLQNIEHTFYDGMFTWKITNVSDKMADAQSERQTSIYYPPDLTSKMSKNRSMEYAAQRNNLNKKWKNVPKHFRSRTRALKHH
;
A
#
# COMPACT_ATOMS: atom_id res chain seq x y z
N MET A 1 -69.53 48.18 -62.71
CA MET A 1 -68.66 47.51 -61.73
C MET A 1 -69.42 46.27 -61.30
N THR A 2 -69.23 45.18 -62.02
CA THR A 2 -69.80 43.86 -61.74
C THR A 2 -68.78 43.11 -60.89
N ASP A 3 -69.13 42.89 -59.63
CA ASP A 3 -68.37 42.04 -58.71
C ASP A 3 -68.62 40.58 -59.10
N ASP A 4 -67.70 40.04 -59.90
CA ASP A 4 -67.60 38.61 -60.19
C ASP A 4 -67.03 37.90 -58.96
N ASN A 5 -67.90 37.66 -57.97
CA ASN A 5 -67.60 36.78 -56.86
C ASN A 5 -67.75 35.33 -57.36
N GLU A 6 -66.70 34.85 -58.04
CA GLU A 6 -66.55 33.46 -58.45
C GLU A 6 -66.66 32.57 -57.20
N GLY A 7 -67.88 32.05 -56.98
CA GLY A 7 -68.13 31.03 -55.98
C GLY A 7 -67.33 29.79 -56.34
N PHE A 8 -66.22 29.58 -55.64
CA PHE A 8 -65.56 28.29 -55.65
C PHE A 8 -66.52 27.26 -55.05
N ASP A 9 -67.16 26.49 -55.92
CA ASP A 9 -67.86 25.28 -55.53
C ASP A 9 -66.83 24.32 -54.93
N LEU A 10 -66.76 24.35 -53.59
CA LEU A 10 -65.99 23.39 -52.81
C LEU A 10 -66.62 22.01 -53.04
N VAL A 11 -66.04 21.27 -53.98
CA VAL A 11 -66.41 19.88 -54.24
C VAL A 11 -66.08 19.08 -52.98
N ASN A 12 -67.13 18.60 -52.30
CA ASN A 12 -66.96 17.71 -51.16
C ASN A 12 -66.52 16.33 -51.66
N ASP A 13 -65.24 16.02 -51.49
CA ASP A 13 -64.66 14.72 -51.82
C ASP A 13 -65.02 13.68 -50.76
N ARG A 14 -66.13 12.99 -50.99
CA ARG A 14 -66.58 11.87 -50.16
C ARG A 14 -65.63 10.67 -50.17
N GLY A 15 -64.75 10.56 -51.18
CA GLY A 15 -63.71 9.53 -51.21
C GLY A 15 -62.69 9.82 -50.11
N PHE A 16 -62.22 11.06 -50.05
CA PHE A 16 -61.30 11.55 -49.03
C PHE A 16 -61.86 11.42 -47.60
N GLU A 17 -63.14 11.75 -47.37
CA GLU A 17 -63.77 11.56 -46.05
C GLU A 17 -63.77 10.10 -45.57
N ARG A 18 -64.00 9.13 -46.48
CA ARG A 18 -63.97 7.70 -46.14
C ARG A 18 -62.57 7.20 -45.79
N GLU A 19 -61.55 7.73 -46.45
CA GLU A 19 -60.16 7.42 -46.16
C GLU A 19 -59.74 8.00 -44.80
N LEU A 20 -60.13 9.24 -44.51
CA LEU A 20 -59.92 9.87 -43.20
C LEU A 20 -60.57 9.07 -42.07
N ASP A 21 -61.80 8.59 -42.25
CA ASP A 21 -62.52 7.79 -41.25
C ASP A 21 -61.84 6.46 -40.93
N GLN A 22 -61.05 5.92 -41.86
CA GLN A 22 -60.29 4.67 -41.70
C GLN A 22 -58.88 4.88 -41.13
N LEU A 23 -58.46 6.12 -40.90
CA LEU A 23 -57.20 6.39 -40.22
C LEU A 23 -57.27 5.89 -38.79
N LYS A 24 -56.30 5.03 -38.44
CA LYS A 24 -56.09 4.63 -37.05
C LYS A 24 -55.45 5.79 -36.32
N VAL A 25 -56.12 6.27 -35.27
CA VAL A 25 -55.60 7.33 -34.41
C VAL A 25 -55.30 6.78 -33.04
N THR A 26 -54.17 7.22 -32.48
CA THR A 26 -53.73 6.90 -31.13
C THR A 26 -53.80 8.16 -30.29
N ARG A 27 -54.41 8.10 -29.11
CA ARG A 27 -54.37 9.23 -28.18
C ARG A 27 -52.98 9.34 -27.56
N VAL A 28 -52.27 10.44 -27.81
CA VAL A 28 -50.89 10.66 -27.31
C VAL A 28 -50.87 11.35 -25.94
N GLU A 29 -51.91 11.14 -25.13
CA GLU A 29 -52.01 11.80 -23.82
C GLU A 29 -51.46 10.88 -22.72
N LYS A 30 -50.17 11.05 -22.43
CA LYS A 30 -49.40 10.20 -21.50
C LYS A 30 -49.94 10.15 -20.07
N GLN A 31 -50.79 11.09 -19.67
CA GLN A 31 -51.17 11.25 -18.26
C GLN A 31 -52.34 10.36 -17.83
N ASN A 32 -53.13 9.81 -18.76
CA ASN A 32 -54.34 9.04 -18.43
C ASN A 32 -54.25 7.53 -18.73
N ASN A 33 -53.06 7.04 -19.10
CA ASN A 33 -52.82 5.64 -19.48
C ASN A 33 -53.89 5.09 -20.47
N CYS A 34 -54.42 5.97 -21.33
CA CYS A 34 -55.49 5.63 -22.24
C CYS A 34 -54.87 5.06 -23.52
N GLU A 35 -54.72 3.74 -23.57
CA GLU A 35 -54.22 2.99 -24.73
C GLU A 35 -55.29 2.83 -25.83
N TRP A 36 -56.13 3.86 -26.03
CA TRP A 36 -57.18 3.79 -27.04
C TRP A 36 -56.58 3.95 -28.43
N ILE A 37 -56.70 2.89 -29.23
CA ILE A 37 -56.27 2.82 -30.63
C ILE A 37 -57.43 2.29 -31.46
N ARG A 38 -58.13 3.16 -32.18
CA ARG A 38 -59.17 2.78 -33.16
C ARG A 38 -59.24 3.79 -34.30
N TYR A 39 -60.26 3.65 -35.14
CA TYR A 39 -60.53 4.49 -36.30
C TYR A 39 -61.01 5.88 -35.90
N LEU A 40 -60.63 6.91 -36.67
CA LEU A 40 -60.98 8.31 -36.43
C LEU A 40 -62.49 8.54 -36.28
N LYS A 41 -63.32 7.81 -37.06
CA LYS A 41 -64.79 7.86 -36.95
C LYS A 41 -65.33 7.52 -35.56
N ASP A 42 -64.60 6.71 -34.79
CA ASP A 42 -64.98 6.28 -33.45
C ASP A 42 -64.37 7.18 -32.36
N TYR A 43 -63.48 8.10 -32.72
CA TYR A 43 -62.76 8.96 -31.78
C TYR A 43 -63.72 9.88 -31.03
N ARG A 44 -64.71 10.47 -31.71
CA ARG A 44 -65.70 11.35 -31.06
C ARG A 44 -66.54 10.62 -30.01
N LYS A 45 -66.96 9.38 -30.29
CA LYS A 45 -67.69 8.55 -29.33
C LYS A 45 -66.81 8.15 -28.13
N HIS A 46 -65.51 7.92 -28.36
CA HIS A 46 -64.56 7.70 -27.29
C HIS A 46 -64.39 8.94 -26.41
N LEU A 47 -64.28 10.13 -27.02
CA LEU A 47 -64.30 11.40 -26.29
C LEU A 47 -65.59 11.55 -25.48
N ASP A 48 -66.77 11.40 -26.07
CA ASP A 48 -68.02 11.59 -25.31
C ASP A 48 -68.15 10.61 -24.12
N LYS A 49 -67.67 9.36 -24.26
CA LYS A 49 -67.70 8.35 -23.19
C LYS A 49 -66.60 8.55 -22.13
N SER A 50 -65.45 9.12 -22.50
CA SER A 50 -64.37 9.42 -21.56
C SER A 50 -64.56 10.75 -20.82
N TYR A 51 -65.47 11.62 -21.27
CA TYR A 51 -65.64 12.99 -20.78
C TYR A 51 -66.94 13.18 -19.98
N SER A 52 -67.78 12.15 -19.86
CA SER A 52 -69.13 12.27 -19.27
C SER A 52 -69.17 12.31 -17.74
N ASN A 53 -68.04 12.30 -17.03
CA ASN A 53 -68.06 12.33 -15.56
C ASN A 53 -66.85 13.09 -14.97
N ASN A 54 -66.82 14.41 -15.16
CA ASN A 54 -65.88 15.28 -14.43
C ASN A 54 -66.36 15.59 -13.00
N ILE A 55 -67.17 14.71 -12.41
CA ILE A 55 -67.72 14.88 -11.07
C ILE A 55 -66.98 13.92 -10.15
N CYS A 56 -66.43 14.41 -9.05
CA CYS A 56 -65.85 13.53 -8.03
C CYS A 56 -66.96 12.68 -7.40
N GLN A 57 -66.78 11.36 -7.45
CA GLN A 57 -67.76 10.39 -6.94
C GLN A 57 -67.98 10.45 -5.42
N TYR A 58 -67.09 11.10 -4.66
CA TYR A 58 -67.17 11.20 -3.20
C TYR A 58 -67.70 12.55 -2.72
N CYS A 59 -67.20 13.66 -3.28
CA CYS A 59 -67.56 14.99 -2.82
C CYS A 59 -68.60 15.71 -3.72
N GLY A 60 -68.89 15.18 -4.91
CA GLY A 60 -69.78 15.82 -5.88
C GLY A 60 -69.20 17.07 -6.56
N GLY A 61 -67.91 17.39 -6.31
CA GLY A 61 -67.23 18.52 -6.95
C GLY A 61 -67.15 18.33 -8.46
N ASN A 62 -67.46 19.39 -9.22
CA ASN A 62 -67.43 19.39 -10.68
C ASN A 62 -66.11 20.03 -11.18
N PHE A 63 -65.43 19.37 -12.09
CA PHE A 63 -64.12 19.78 -12.59
C PHE A 63 -64.17 20.09 -14.09
N LEU A 64 -63.42 21.12 -14.53
CA LEU A 64 -63.39 21.51 -15.94
C LEU A 64 -62.46 20.63 -16.80
N ALA A 65 -61.52 19.91 -16.17
CA ALA A 65 -60.49 19.13 -16.86
C ALA A 65 -60.56 17.64 -16.51
N LEU A 66 -60.32 16.77 -17.49
CA LEU A 66 -60.43 15.30 -17.36
C LEU A 66 -59.56 14.67 -16.27
N ILE A 67 -58.41 15.28 -15.98
CA ILE A 67 -57.41 14.75 -15.02
C ILE A 67 -57.69 15.28 -13.61
N ALA A 68 -58.43 16.38 -13.51
CA ALA A 68 -58.69 17.06 -12.26
C ALA A 68 -59.44 16.19 -11.23
N PRO A 69 -60.40 15.30 -11.59
CA PRO A 69 -61.03 14.39 -10.64
C PRO A 69 -60.06 13.39 -10.00
N HIS A 70 -59.15 12.79 -10.78
CA HIS A 70 -58.18 11.82 -10.24
C HIS A 70 -57.17 12.48 -9.31
N LYS A 71 -56.66 13.65 -9.71
CA LYS A 71 -55.75 14.44 -8.87
C LYS A 71 -56.45 14.89 -7.59
N HIS A 72 -57.69 15.38 -7.70
CA HIS A 72 -58.50 15.77 -6.55
C HIS A 72 -58.72 14.59 -5.59
N ILE A 73 -59.12 13.42 -6.07
CA ILE A 73 -59.32 12.23 -5.22
C ILE A 73 -58.04 11.87 -4.46
N LYS A 74 -56.88 11.99 -5.10
CA LYS A 74 -55.59 11.70 -4.48
C LYS A 74 -55.21 12.74 -3.44
N ASP A 75 -55.22 14.02 -3.79
CA ASP A 75 -54.53 15.05 -3.03
C ASP A 75 -55.51 15.91 -2.18
N ASP A 76 -56.73 16.17 -2.66
CA ASP A 76 -57.58 17.24 -2.14
C ASP A 76 -58.96 16.81 -1.61
N CYS A 77 -59.45 15.62 -1.96
CA CYS A 77 -60.81 15.19 -1.64
C CYS A 77 -60.95 14.78 -0.17
N LEU A 78 -61.53 15.65 0.66
CA LEU A 78 -61.78 15.35 2.08
C LEU A 78 -62.76 14.20 2.32
N LYS A 79 -63.63 13.90 1.35
CA LYS A 79 -64.64 12.84 1.45
C LYS A 79 -64.18 11.48 0.92
N VAL A 80 -62.94 11.36 0.43
CA VAL A 80 -62.43 10.08 -0.06
C VAL A 80 -62.13 9.16 1.13
N PRO A 81 -62.58 7.90 1.11
CA PRO A 81 -62.12 6.91 2.08
C PRO A 81 -60.64 6.61 1.84
N VAL A 82 -59.84 6.70 2.89
CA VAL A 82 -58.41 6.36 2.92
C VAL A 82 -58.19 5.19 3.85
N THR A 83 -57.27 4.31 3.50
CA THR A 83 -56.81 3.22 4.38
C THR A 83 -55.94 3.80 5.49
N CYS A 84 -56.13 3.34 6.72
CA CYS A 84 -55.28 3.73 7.83
C CYS A 84 -53.80 3.40 7.54
N PRO A 85 -52.84 4.33 7.72
CA PRO A 85 -51.42 4.06 7.52
C PRO A 85 -50.87 2.98 8.46
N LEU A 86 -51.50 2.78 9.62
CA LEU A 86 -51.13 1.73 10.57
C LEU A 86 -51.73 0.36 10.23
N HIS A 87 -52.34 0.21 9.03
CA HIS A 87 -52.88 -1.06 8.55
C HIS A 87 -51.83 -2.16 8.52
N ASP A 88 -50.67 -1.89 7.91
CA ASP A 88 -49.68 -2.94 7.64
C ASP A 88 -48.90 -3.35 8.89
N GLU A 89 -48.60 -2.38 9.76
CA GLU A 89 -47.76 -2.60 10.95
C GLU A 89 -48.59 -2.97 12.19
N TYR A 90 -49.80 -2.43 12.33
CA TYR A 90 -50.63 -2.56 13.54
C TYR A 90 -52.04 -3.13 13.26
N GLY A 91 -52.33 -3.54 12.01
CA GLY A 91 -53.53 -4.29 11.67
C GLY A 91 -54.83 -3.49 11.60
N CYS A 92 -54.77 -2.15 11.54
CA CYS A 92 -55.98 -1.33 11.44
C CYS A 92 -56.60 -1.42 10.04
N SER A 93 -57.68 -2.20 9.90
CA SER A 93 -58.41 -2.44 8.64
C SER A 93 -59.48 -1.40 8.32
N ASP A 94 -59.50 -0.27 9.02
CA ASP A 94 -60.52 0.75 8.84
C ASP A 94 -60.27 1.58 7.58
N HIS A 95 -61.34 1.78 6.81
CA HIS A 95 -61.38 2.78 5.73
C HIS A 95 -62.10 4.02 6.25
N ILE A 96 -61.33 5.07 6.51
CA ILE A 96 -61.82 6.29 7.15
C ILE A 96 -61.98 7.38 6.09
N VAL A 97 -63.07 8.13 6.16
CA VAL A 97 -63.22 9.33 5.34
C VAL A 97 -62.13 10.32 5.75
N ARG A 98 -61.39 10.88 4.77
CA ARG A 98 -60.23 11.75 5.05
C ARG A 98 -60.53 12.89 6.04
N GLU A 99 -61.73 13.45 6.04
CA GLU A 99 -62.16 14.50 6.99
C GLU A 99 -62.27 14.02 8.45
N ASP A 100 -62.54 12.73 8.68
CA ASP A 100 -62.64 12.12 10.00
C ASP A 100 -61.34 11.42 10.43
N PHE A 101 -60.30 11.48 9.60
CA PHE A 101 -59.03 10.83 9.86
C PHE A 101 -58.38 11.32 11.17
N GLU A 102 -58.48 12.62 11.47
CA GLU A 102 -58.00 13.18 12.74
C GLU A 102 -58.68 12.55 13.96
N LYS A 103 -60.00 12.32 13.90
CA LYS A 103 -60.74 11.66 14.99
C LYS A 103 -60.35 10.19 15.12
N HIS A 104 -60.09 9.52 13.99
CA HIS A 104 -59.62 8.14 13.99
C HIS A 104 -58.25 8.01 14.66
N LEU A 105 -57.32 8.94 14.42
CA LEU A 105 -56.02 8.97 15.09
C LEU A 105 -56.11 9.16 16.62
N LEU A 106 -57.21 9.73 17.11
CA LEU A 106 -57.47 9.89 18.55
C LEU A 106 -58.10 8.65 19.20
N THR A 107 -58.37 7.58 18.43
CA THR A 107 -58.87 6.33 19.01
C THR A 107 -57.77 5.64 19.84
N GLU A 108 -58.19 4.91 20.88
CA GLU A 108 -57.28 4.21 21.79
C GLU A 108 -56.34 3.24 21.05
N GLN A 109 -56.85 2.55 20.01
CA GLN A 109 -56.06 1.66 19.18
C GLN A 109 -54.92 2.40 18.45
N GLN A 110 -55.21 3.55 17.83
CA GLN A 110 -54.21 4.33 17.11
C GLN A 110 -53.20 4.98 18.07
N GLN A 111 -53.68 5.48 19.21
CA GLN A 111 -52.81 6.04 20.25
C GLN A 111 -51.85 4.98 20.82
N ALA A 112 -52.34 3.77 21.09
CA ALA A 112 -51.50 2.67 21.56
C ALA A 112 -50.44 2.26 20.53
N ALA A 113 -50.82 2.21 19.24
CA ALA A 113 -49.88 1.93 18.15
C ALA A 113 -48.80 3.01 18.04
N LEU A 114 -49.17 4.29 18.08
CA LEU A 114 -48.23 5.41 18.06
C LEU A 114 -47.27 5.38 19.26
N VAL A 115 -47.78 5.10 20.46
CA VAL A 115 -46.94 4.95 21.66
C VAL A 115 -45.95 3.79 21.48
N SER A 116 -46.40 2.65 20.96
CA SER A 116 -45.52 1.52 20.65
C SER A 116 -44.43 1.89 19.63
N SER A 117 -44.76 2.64 18.57
CA SER A 117 -43.74 3.11 17.61
C SER A 117 -42.74 4.07 18.26
N ILE A 118 -43.20 4.95 19.15
CA ILE A 118 -42.34 5.87 19.89
C ILE A 118 -41.36 5.10 20.77
N GLU A 119 -41.82 4.11 21.53
CA GLU A 119 -40.95 3.25 22.35
C GLU A 119 -39.89 2.52 21.51
N GLU A 120 -40.25 2.07 20.31
CA GLU A 120 -39.28 1.45 19.38
C GLU A 120 -38.26 2.46 18.85
N MET A 121 -38.68 3.68 18.52
CA MET A 121 -37.78 4.76 18.12
C MET A 121 -36.83 5.16 19.26
N GLU A 122 -37.27 5.14 20.51
CA GLU A 122 -36.42 5.38 21.68
C GLU A 122 -35.34 4.30 21.82
N LYS A 123 -35.71 3.01 21.68
CA LYS A 123 -34.74 1.90 21.67
C LYS A 123 -33.74 2.03 20.52
N PHE A 124 -34.18 2.49 19.36
CA PHE A 124 -33.29 2.73 18.22
C PHE A 124 -32.33 3.90 18.52
N THR A 125 -32.82 4.95 19.15
CA THR A 125 -32.02 6.11 19.57
C THR A 125 -30.94 5.69 20.56
N GLU A 126 -31.25 4.83 21.53
CA GLU A 126 -30.26 4.25 22.47
C GLU A 126 -29.18 3.44 21.74
N LYS A 127 -29.56 2.63 20.74
CA LYS A 127 -28.57 1.91 19.91
C LYS A 127 -27.66 2.88 19.14
N LEU A 128 -28.23 3.97 18.61
CA LEU A 128 -27.46 5.00 17.91
C LEU A 128 -26.47 5.72 18.84
N THR A 129 -26.83 6.00 20.09
CA THR A 129 -25.90 6.63 21.05
C THR A 129 -24.75 5.70 21.42
N ILE A 130 -25.00 4.40 21.59
CA ILE A 130 -23.94 3.40 21.80
C ILE A 130 -22.99 3.34 20.60
N LEU A 131 -23.55 3.35 19.38
CA LEU A 131 -22.74 3.35 18.15
C LEU A 131 -21.90 4.63 18.01
N ASP A 132 -22.46 5.80 18.32
CA ASP A 132 -21.74 7.08 18.32
C ASP A 132 -20.57 7.06 19.32
N GLN A 133 -20.78 6.53 20.53
CA GLN A 133 -19.70 6.37 21.51
C GLN A 133 -18.62 5.39 21.02
N GLY A 134 -19.01 4.32 20.34
CA GLY A 134 -18.09 3.38 19.69
C GLY A 134 -17.23 4.07 18.63
N ILE A 135 -17.84 4.86 17.75
CA ILE A 135 -17.15 5.64 16.72
C ILE A 135 -16.14 6.61 17.34
N LYS A 136 -16.55 7.37 18.38
CA LYS A 136 -15.65 8.28 19.10
C LYS A 136 -14.45 7.58 19.71
N THR A 137 -14.66 6.38 20.28
CA THR A 137 -13.58 5.56 20.85
C THR A 137 -12.62 5.08 19.77
N LEU A 138 -13.14 4.61 18.62
CA LEU A 138 -12.33 4.19 17.48
C LEU A 138 -11.53 5.36 16.88
N MET A 139 -12.11 6.56 16.79
CA MET A 139 -11.42 7.76 16.34
C MET A 139 -10.25 8.13 17.27
N SER A 140 -10.47 8.09 18.59
CA SER A 140 -9.42 8.33 19.58
C SER A 140 -8.27 7.31 19.46
N ASN A 141 -8.60 6.03 19.30
CA ASN A 141 -7.60 4.98 19.08
C ASN A 141 -6.83 5.18 17.77
N THR A 142 -7.51 5.59 16.70
CA THR A 142 -6.87 5.90 15.41
C THR A 142 -5.87 7.05 15.55
N ALA A 143 -6.24 8.13 16.24
CA ALA A 143 -5.34 9.25 16.52
C ALA A 143 -4.13 8.83 17.38
N ARG A 144 -4.34 7.97 18.37
CA ARG A 144 -3.27 7.41 19.20
C ARG A 144 -2.28 6.57 18.38
N ILE A 145 -2.79 5.66 17.55
CA ILE A 145 -1.95 4.81 16.68
C ILE A 145 -1.17 5.67 15.69
N ALA A 146 -1.79 6.69 15.09
CA ALA A 146 -1.10 7.62 14.20
C ALA A 146 0.08 8.32 14.89
N SER A 147 -0.11 8.73 16.16
CA SER A 147 0.95 9.33 16.97
C SER A 147 2.08 8.35 17.31
N GLU A 148 1.74 7.08 17.58
CA GLU A 148 2.73 6.01 17.82
C GLU A 148 3.53 5.69 16.55
N ILE A 149 2.88 5.67 15.37
CA ILE A 149 3.55 5.50 14.08
C ILE A 149 4.58 6.61 13.86
N GLN A 150 4.20 7.87 14.07
CA GLN A 150 5.12 9.01 13.92
C GLN A 150 6.31 8.93 14.88
N ARG A 151 6.08 8.51 16.14
CA ARG A 151 7.18 8.29 17.10
C ARG A 151 8.12 7.18 16.63
N ASN A 152 7.58 6.07 16.13
CA ASN A 152 8.37 4.94 15.64
C ASN A 152 9.20 5.33 14.42
N GLU A 153 8.64 6.12 13.50
CA GLU A 153 9.37 6.67 12.35
C GLU A 153 10.59 7.50 12.79
N HIS A 154 10.41 8.36 13.80
CA HIS A 154 11.53 9.12 14.36
C HIS A 154 12.60 8.23 14.99
N ILE A 155 12.22 7.17 15.70
CA ILE A 155 13.17 6.20 16.29
C ILE A 155 13.94 5.48 15.18
N ILE A 156 13.25 5.02 14.12
CA ILE A 156 13.89 4.38 12.97
C ILE A 156 14.91 5.32 12.33
N GLN A 157 14.55 6.58 12.13
CA GLN A 157 15.45 7.57 11.54
C GLN A 157 16.68 7.84 12.41
N SER A 158 16.50 7.89 13.73
CA SER A 158 17.60 8.03 14.70
C SER A 158 18.55 6.83 14.66
N VAL A 159 18.00 5.61 14.67
CA VAL A 159 18.79 4.37 14.56
C VAL A 159 19.54 4.31 13.23
N PHE A 160 18.89 4.68 12.12
CA PHE A 160 19.54 4.72 10.81
C PHE A 160 20.72 5.69 10.80
N SER A 161 20.54 6.88 11.38
CA SER A 161 21.60 7.88 11.53
C SER A 161 22.76 7.36 12.39
N ALA A 162 22.48 6.57 13.43
CA ALA A 162 23.51 5.94 14.27
C ALA A 162 24.25 4.78 13.57
N ILE A 163 23.60 4.07 12.65
CA ILE A 163 24.20 2.94 11.90
C ILE A 163 25.20 3.44 10.83
N GLN A 164 24.94 4.59 10.20
CA GLN A 164 25.82 5.15 9.16
C GLN A 164 27.30 5.24 9.54
N PRO A 165 27.70 5.86 10.66
CA PRO A 165 29.11 5.94 11.04
C PRO A 165 29.72 4.57 11.37
N LEU A 166 28.93 3.63 11.90
CA LEU A 166 29.39 2.27 12.15
C LEU A 166 29.72 1.54 10.84
N LYS A 167 28.88 1.74 9.80
CA LYS A 167 29.14 1.20 8.46
C LYS A 167 30.44 1.73 7.89
N LEU A 168 30.66 3.05 7.94
CA LEU A 168 31.93 3.66 7.50
C LEU A 168 33.13 3.10 8.26
N SER A 169 33.01 2.92 9.58
CA SER A 169 34.09 2.33 10.39
C SER A 169 34.41 0.87 10.01
N ILE A 170 33.41 0.10 9.57
CA ILE A 170 33.63 -1.26 9.06
C ILE A 170 34.37 -1.21 7.73
N ASP A 171 33.92 -0.37 6.79
CA ASP A 171 34.55 -0.23 5.47
C ASP A 171 36.04 0.21 5.58
N GLU A 172 36.35 1.10 6.53
CA GLU A 172 37.72 1.51 6.85
C GLU A 172 38.57 0.35 7.40
N LYS A 173 38.00 -0.47 8.29
CA LYS A 173 38.68 -1.64 8.86
C LYS A 173 38.91 -2.73 7.82
N ASP A 174 37.96 -2.96 6.92
CA ASP A 174 38.11 -3.93 5.83
C ASP A 174 39.19 -3.47 4.85
N SER A 175 39.23 -2.18 4.53
CA SER A 175 40.30 -1.58 3.71
C SER A 175 41.67 -1.68 4.39
N PHE A 176 41.74 -1.57 5.72
CA PHE A 176 42.95 -1.81 6.48
C PHE A 176 43.38 -3.28 6.45
N LEU A 177 42.45 -4.22 6.67
CA LEU A 177 42.72 -5.65 6.63
C LEU A 177 43.20 -6.10 5.25
N ALA A 178 42.63 -5.57 4.16
CA ALA A 178 43.08 -5.84 2.80
C ALA A 178 44.56 -5.45 2.60
N ARG A 179 44.95 -4.26 3.06
CA ARG A 179 46.36 -3.80 3.01
C ARG A 179 47.29 -4.68 3.84
N VAL A 180 46.88 -5.07 5.05
CA VAL A 180 47.68 -5.97 5.90
C VAL A 180 47.84 -7.33 5.23
N SER A 181 46.79 -7.86 4.61
CA SER A 181 46.84 -9.14 3.91
C SER A 181 47.79 -9.09 2.71
N GLN A 182 47.78 -7.99 1.94
CA GLN A 182 48.73 -7.79 0.83
C GLN A 182 50.18 -7.74 1.34
N ASN A 183 50.44 -6.98 2.39
CA ASN A 183 51.78 -6.90 2.98
C ASN A 183 52.26 -8.26 3.50
N GLN A 184 51.36 -9.07 4.05
CA GLN A 184 51.67 -10.42 4.47
C GLN A 184 52.07 -11.33 3.30
N GLN A 185 51.42 -11.20 2.13
CA GLN A 185 51.78 -11.94 0.92
C GLN A 185 53.19 -11.55 0.45
N ILE A 186 53.49 -10.25 0.37
CA ILE A 186 54.83 -9.75 -0.02
C ILE A 186 55.91 -10.32 0.90
N ILE A 187 55.69 -10.28 2.22
CA ILE A 187 56.64 -10.84 3.19
C ILE A 187 56.80 -12.35 3.01
N GLN A 188 55.72 -13.07 2.70
CA GLN A 188 55.80 -14.52 2.44
C GLN A 188 56.61 -14.81 1.18
N GLU A 189 56.43 -14.04 0.11
CA GLU A 189 57.20 -14.16 -1.13
C GLU A 189 58.69 -13.88 -0.90
N GLU A 190 59.03 -12.80 -0.21
CA GLU A 190 60.41 -12.45 0.14
C GLU A 190 61.08 -13.53 1.02
N LEU A 191 60.34 -14.10 1.97
CA LEU A 191 60.81 -15.21 2.80
C LEU A 191 61.06 -16.47 1.96
N THR A 192 60.19 -16.79 1.01
CA THR A 192 60.39 -17.94 0.12
C THR A 192 61.64 -17.76 -0.74
N LYS A 193 61.82 -16.58 -1.33
CA LYS A 193 63.01 -16.25 -2.12
C LYS A 193 64.30 -16.34 -1.28
N THR A 194 64.30 -15.74 -0.10
CA THR A 194 65.46 -15.79 0.81
C THR A 194 65.80 -17.21 1.22
N LYS A 195 64.78 -18.07 1.40
CA LYS A 195 64.98 -19.49 1.72
C LYS A 195 65.61 -20.24 0.55
N GLU A 196 65.18 -19.99 -0.68
CA GLU A 196 65.79 -20.55 -1.90
C GLU A 196 67.24 -20.11 -2.05
N ASP A 197 67.53 -18.82 -1.86
CA ASP A 197 68.90 -18.28 -1.90
C ASP A 197 69.80 -18.97 -0.86
N LEU A 198 69.30 -19.19 0.36
CA LEU A 198 70.04 -19.92 1.39
C LEU A 198 70.30 -21.37 0.99
N GLN A 199 69.32 -22.07 0.41
CA GLN A 199 69.52 -23.44 -0.07
C GLN A 199 70.56 -23.50 -1.19
N ASN A 200 70.52 -22.56 -2.13
CA ASN A 200 71.51 -22.45 -3.20
C ASN A 200 72.94 -22.24 -2.64
N ILE A 201 73.09 -21.41 -1.60
CA ILE A 201 74.38 -21.22 -0.91
C ILE A 201 74.80 -22.50 -0.17
N GLU A 202 73.89 -23.20 0.50
CA GLU A 202 74.21 -24.48 1.16
C GLU A 202 74.70 -25.54 0.17
N HIS A 203 74.19 -25.57 -1.06
CA HIS A 203 74.69 -26.45 -2.12
C HIS A 203 76.12 -26.11 -2.57
N THR A 204 76.63 -24.89 -2.30
CA THR A 204 78.03 -24.51 -2.53
C THR A 204 78.96 -24.88 -1.38
N PHE A 205 78.44 -25.47 -0.30
CA PHE A 205 79.21 -26.05 0.80
C PHE A 205 79.43 -27.54 0.56
N TYR A 206 80.70 -27.99 0.55
CA TYR A 206 81.05 -29.41 0.54
C TYR A 206 81.87 -29.72 1.79
N ASP A 207 81.35 -30.61 2.64
CA ASP A 207 82.04 -31.17 3.82
C ASP A 207 82.62 -30.15 4.82
N GLY A 208 81.89 -29.07 5.09
CA GLY A 208 82.34 -28.01 6.01
C GLY A 208 83.44 -27.11 5.45
N MET A 209 83.91 -27.36 4.22
CA MET A 209 84.90 -26.56 3.52
C MET A 209 84.22 -25.69 2.47
N PHE A 210 84.51 -24.39 2.51
CA PHE A 210 83.99 -23.43 1.54
C PHE A 210 84.59 -23.70 0.16
N THR A 211 83.80 -24.23 -0.77
CA THR A 211 84.24 -24.43 -2.15
C THR A 211 83.84 -23.21 -2.99
N TRP A 212 84.75 -22.24 -3.06
CA TRP A 212 84.58 -21.06 -3.91
C TRP A 212 84.85 -21.45 -5.36
N LYS A 213 83.79 -21.60 -6.16
CA LYS A 213 83.95 -21.76 -7.60
C LYS A 213 84.31 -20.41 -8.21
N ILE A 214 85.58 -20.23 -8.58
CA ILE A 214 86.01 -19.09 -9.36
C ILE A 214 85.41 -19.24 -10.76
N THR A 215 84.35 -18.49 -11.05
CA THR A 215 83.80 -18.40 -12.40
C THR A 215 84.75 -17.60 -13.29
N ASN A 216 84.80 -17.97 -14.58
CA ASN A 216 85.61 -17.32 -15.62
C ASN A 216 87.10 -17.24 -15.26
N VAL A 217 87.67 -18.38 -14.85
CA VAL A 217 89.10 -18.50 -14.48
C VAL A 217 90.00 -17.97 -15.60
N SER A 218 89.69 -18.29 -16.87
CA SER A 218 90.47 -17.87 -18.02
C SER A 218 90.58 -16.34 -18.11
N ASP A 219 89.46 -15.63 -18.00
CA ASP A 219 89.42 -14.18 -18.10
C ASP A 219 90.12 -13.53 -16.89
N LYS A 220 89.88 -14.05 -15.68
CA LYS A 220 90.54 -13.54 -14.46
C LYS A 220 92.05 -13.79 -14.46
N MET A 221 92.51 -14.89 -15.05
CA MET A 221 93.93 -15.16 -15.24
C MET A 221 94.54 -14.22 -16.28
N ALA A 222 93.81 -13.88 -17.36
CA ALA A 222 94.24 -12.89 -18.34
C ALA A 222 94.34 -11.47 -17.74
N ASP A 223 93.35 -11.07 -16.92
CA ASP A 223 93.38 -9.80 -16.19
C ASP A 223 94.57 -9.72 -15.23
N ALA A 224 94.86 -10.80 -14.48
CA ALA A 224 96.01 -10.86 -13.59
C ALA A 224 97.35 -10.77 -14.36
N GLN A 225 97.44 -11.41 -15.54
CA GLN A 225 98.62 -11.29 -16.42
C GLN A 225 98.78 -9.88 -17.02
N SER A 226 97.68 -9.13 -17.15
CA SER A 226 97.68 -7.73 -17.61
C SER A 226 98.01 -6.70 -16.52
N GLU A 227 98.46 -7.15 -15.34
CA GLU A 227 98.78 -6.32 -14.16
C GLU A 227 97.61 -5.46 -13.63
N ARG A 228 96.37 -5.77 -14.02
CA ARG A 228 95.19 -5.12 -13.44
C ARG A 228 94.97 -5.67 -12.04
N GLN A 229 94.76 -4.76 -11.08
CA GLN A 229 94.56 -5.12 -9.68
C GLN A 229 93.30 -6.00 -9.51
N THR A 230 93.50 -7.29 -9.23
CA THR A 230 92.41 -8.22 -8.89
C THR A 230 92.14 -8.17 -7.40
N SER A 231 91.00 -7.60 -6.98
CA SER A 231 90.57 -7.63 -5.57
C SER A 231 90.06 -9.04 -5.21
N ILE A 232 90.80 -9.77 -4.39
CA ILE A 232 90.31 -11.00 -3.76
C ILE A 232 89.57 -10.58 -2.49
N TYR A 233 88.25 -10.60 -2.52
CA TYR A 233 87.44 -10.33 -1.35
C TYR A 233 87.50 -11.54 -0.39
N TYR A 234 87.94 -11.29 0.84
CA TYR A 234 87.81 -12.27 1.91
C TYR A 234 86.33 -12.48 2.25
N PRO A 235 85.87 -13.72 2.47
CA PRO A 235 84.51 -14.00 2.91
C PRO A 235 84.24 -13.32 4.27
N PRO A 236 83.02 -12.81 4.52
CA PRO A 236 82.64 -12.35 5.85
C PRO A 236 82.77 -13.50 6.87
N ASP A 237 83.36 -13.22 8.03
CA ASP A 237 83.52 -14.18 9.12
C ASP A 237 82.17 -14.82 9.51
N LEU A 238 82.04 -16.11 9.21
CA LEU A 238 80.87 -16.90 9.60
C LEU A 238 81.10 -17.48 10.99
N THR A 239 80.61 -16.75 11.99
CA THR A 239 80.40 -17.29 13.32
C THR A 239 79.64 -18.63 13.23
N SER A 240 80.27 -19.66 13.80
CA SER A 240 79.91 -21.09 13.81
C SER A 240 78.41 -21.40 13.78
N LYS A 241 77.99 -22.35 12.92
CA LYS A 241 76.63 -22.93 12.85
C LYS A 241 76.02 -23.24 14.23
N MET A 242 76.84 -23.59 15.23
CA MET A 242 76.42 -23.89 16.60
C MET A 242 75.80 -22.69 17.34
N SER A 243 76.28 -21.46 17.10
CA SER A 243 75.73 -20.27 17.77
C SER A 243 74.37 -19.85 17.19
N LYS A 244 74.19 -20.01 15.86
CA LYS A 244 72.92 -19.73 15.17
C LYS A 244 71.80 -20.70 15.58
N ASN A 245 72.10 -21.99 15.72
CA ASN A 245 71.10 -22.98 16.13
C ASN A 245 70.55 -22.72 17.54
N ARG A 246 71.41 -22.38 18.52
CA ARG A 246 70.94 -21.98 19.86
C ARG A 246 70.05 -20.75 19.82
N SER A 247 70.39 -19.74 19.02
CA SER A 247 69.58 -18.51 18.88
C SER A 247 68.18 -18.81 18.33
N MET A 248 68.06 -19.68 17.31
CA MET A 248 66.77 -20.10 16.78
C MET A 248 65.92 -20.88 17.79
N GLU A 249 66.55 -21.74 18.60
CA GLU A 249 65.88 -22.49 19.66
C GLU A 249 65.27 -21.56 20.72
N TYR A 250 66.03 -20.55 21.17
CA TYR A 250 65.52 -19.53 22.09
C TYR A 250 64.35 -18.72 21.49
N ALA A 251 64.41 -18.38 20.20
CA ALA A 251 63.33 -17.67 19.52
C ALA A 251 62.05 -18.53 19.41
N ALA A 252 62.19 -19.82 19.10
CA ALA A 252 61.07 -20.77 19.05
C ALA A 252 60.40 -20.94 20.43
N GLN A 253 61.21 -21.06 21.49
CA GLN A 253 60.71 -21.17 22.87
C GLN A 253 59.93 -19.91 23.28
N ARG A 254 60.45 -18.72 22.94
CA ARG A 254 59.79 -17.43 23.22
C ARG A 254 58.48 -17.28 22.45
N ASN A 255 58.41 -17.70 21.19
CA ASN A 255 57.19 -17.67 20.40
C ASN A 255 56.12 -18.62 20.95
N ASN A 256 56.51 -19.82 21.41
CA ASN A 256 55.59 -20.75 22.06
C ASN A 256 55.03 -20.21 23.38
N LEU A 257 55.86 -19.55 24.19
CA LEU A 257 55.41 -18.85 25.39
C LEU A 257 54.41 -17.75 25.03
N ASN A 258 54.72 -16.89 24.05
CA ASN A 258 53.81 -15.84 23.61
C ASN A 258 52.46 -16.36 23.10
N LYS A 259 52.43 -17.48 22.36
CA LYS A 259 51.17 -18.12 21.94
C LYS A 259 50.36 -18.62 23.14
N LYS A 260 50.99 -19.28 24.10
CA LYS A 260 50.34 -19.71 25.35
C LYS A 260 49.76 -18.51 26.12
N TRP A 261 50.52 -17.42 26.24
CA TRP A 261 50.07 -16.18 26.89
C TRP A 261 48.90 -15.51 26.17
N LYS A 262 48.87 -15.52 24.83
CA LYS A 262 47.78 -14.96 24.02
C LYS A 262 46.47 -15.75 24.12
N ASN A 263 46.50 -17.01 24.54
CA ASN A 263 45.30 -17.83 24.76
C ASN A 263 44.77 -17.78 26.21
N VAL A 264 45.48 -17.13 27.14
CA VAL A 264 44.98 -16.92 28.51
C VAL A 264 43.80 -15.93 28.47
N PRO A 265 42.62 -16.26 29.02
CA PRO A 265 41.46 -15.38 29.09
C PRO A 265 41.80 -14.01 29.68
N LYS A 266 41.22 -12.94 29.13
CA LYS A 266 41.58 -11.54 29.49
C LYS A 266 41.44 -11.24 30.99
N HIS A 267 40.51 -11.88 31.70
CA HIS A 267 40.30 -11.70 33.13
C HIS A 267 41.42 -12.28 34.03
N PHE A 268 42.25 -13.20 33.52
CA PHE A 268 43.43 -13.72 34.23
C PHE A 268 44.69 -12.85 34.04
N ARG A 269 44.73 -12.01 33.00
CA ARG A 269 45.90 -11.15 32.70
C ARG A 269 45.99 -9.91 33.61
N SER A 270 44.88 -9.47 34.19
CA SER A 270 44.82 -8.32 35.09
C SER A 270 45.32 -8.64 36.50
N ARG A 271 45.24 -9.91 36.95
CA ARG A 271 45.68 -10.32 38.30
C ARG A 271 47.21 -10.37 38.47
N THR A 272 47.97 -10.59 37.40
CA THR A 272 49.44 -10.71 37.47
C THR A 272 50.19 -9.38 37.42
N ARG A 273 49.53 -8.26 37.05
CA ARG A 273 50.13 -6.92 37.17
C ARG A 273 50.11 -6.35 38.60
N ALA A 274 49.22 -6.83 39.46
CA ALA A 274 49.10 -6.35 40.84
C ALA A 274 50.21 -6.86 41.79
N LEU A 275 50.94 -7.92 41.40
CA LEU A 275 52.00 -8.54 42.22
C LEU A 275 53.42 -8.01 41.96
N LYS A 276 53.58 -6.99 41.11
CA LYS A 276 54.89 -6.36 40.82
C LYS A 276 55.15 -5.05 41.58
N HIS A 277 54.26 -4.65 42.48
CA HIS A 277 54.34 -3.40 43.25
C HIS A 277 54.32 -3.60 44.78
N HIS A 278 54.67 -4.79 45.26
CA HIS A 278 55.06 -5.06 46.64
C HIS A 278 56.47 -5.67 46.63
#